data_AF-A0A3A6MPC3-F1
#
_entry.id   AF-A0A3A6MPC3-F1
#
_cell.length_a   1.000
_cell.length_b   1.000
_cell.length_c   1.000
_cell.angle_alpha   90.00
_cell.angle_beta   90.00
_cell.angle_gamma   90.00
#
_symmetry.space_group_name_H-M   'P 1'
#
loop_
_entity.id
_entity.type
_entity.pdbx_description
1 polymer ?
#
loop_
_entity_poly.entity_id
_entity_poly.type
_entity_poly.pdbx_seq_one_letter_code
_entity_poly.pdbx_strand_id
1 'polypeptide(L)'
;MSRCLYCYQELGEGETDFHPQCGKKIFGSKTVPLLPYTKADIKQLAEQVIRSQTTLTGVQAKLSLDISSSPNQPQRFTIVGLWGRYILKPQTEQFKYMPEVEDLTMHLAELAKVNVVPHSLIRFADGELAYITKRIDRTAKGEKLPMEDMCQLSERLTEYKYKGSYEKIAKIIMQYSSVPKLDVINFWEQVVFSWLTGNADMHLKNFSLYSQRKGYYSLTPGYDMISTALLMPEDTEELALTLNGKRRKIKRSDFEVAMNSCSLEKKIIDNLFSKFTKVAEKWLEFIDISFLPKEMKQQYKLIITRRYQSFFDAQI
;
A
#
# COMPACT_ATOMS: atom_id res chain seq x y z
N MET A 1 17.48 20.01 -7.34
CA MET A 1 16.14 20.31 -7.85
C MET A 1 15.11 19.55 -7.03
N SER A 2 13.98 20.16 -6.73
CA SER A 2 12.89 19.52 -5.99
C SER A 2 12.13 18.54 -6.89
N ARG A 3 11.62 17.45 -6.31
CA ARG A 3 10.86 16.41 -7.03
C ARG A 3 9.38 16.47 -6.67
N CYS A 4 8.53 16.04 -7.58
CA CYS A 4 7.11 15.90 -7.35
C CYS A 4 6.82 14.76 -6.35
N LEU A 5 6.04 15.04 -5.31
CA LEU A 5 5.59 14.12 -4.26
C LEU A 5 4.64 13.02 -4.74
N TYR A 6 4.23 13.03 -6.02
CA TYR A 6 3.33 12.04 -6.62
C TYR A 6 3.99 11.18 -7.69
N CYS A 7 4.95 11.69 -8.47
CA CYS A 7 5.56 10.92 -9.58
C CYS A 7 7.09 10.83 -9.52
N TYR A 8 7.69 11.51 -8.53
CA TYR A 8 9.13 11.58 -8.27
C TYR A 8 9.97 12.24 -9.38
N GLN A 9 9.33 12.73 -10.45
CA GLN A 9 10.00 13.50 -11.50
C GLN A 9 10.35 14.91 -11.02
N GLU A 10 11.36 15.52 -11.63
CA GLU A 10 11.80 16.86 -11.30
C GLU A 10 10.69 17.89 -11.56
N LEU A 11 10.57 18.86 -10.66
CA LEU A 11 9.64 19.96 -10.79
C LEU A 11 10.20 21.02 -11.73
N GLY A 12 9.33 21.60 -12.55
CA GLY A 12 9.62 22.75 -13.38
C GLY A 12 9.70 24.05 -12.58
N GLU A 13 10.06 25.14 -13.27
CA GLU A 13 10.15 26.46 -12.66
C GLU A 13 8.78 26.93 -12.12
N GLY A 14 8.75 27.36 -10.84
CA GLY A 14 7.53 27.79 -10.16
C GLY A 14 6.62 26.67 -9.62
N GLU A 15 6.92 25.41 -9.92
CA GLU A 15 6.17 24.29 -9.34
C GLU A 15 6.67 23.97 -7.93
N THR A 16 5.74 23.72 -7.01
CA THR A 16 6.05 23.36 -5.61
C THR A 16 5.36 22.05 -5.27
N ASP A 17 6.15 21.06 -4.83
CA ASP A 17 5.76 19.70 -4.44
C ASP A 17 5.02 18.86 -5.50
N PHE A 18 4.31 19.43 -6.47
CA PHE A 18 3.51 18.71 -7.44
C PHE A 18 3.54 19.35 -8.82
N HIS A 19 3.60 18.51 -9.88
CA HIS A 19 3.14 18.94 -11.19
C HIS A 19 1.62 19.18 -11.15
N PRO A 20 1.08 20.17 -11.87
CA PRO A 20 -0.36 20.43 -11.95
C PRO A 20 -1.19 19.21 -12.38
N GLN A 21 -0.66 18.36 -13.27
CA GLN A 21 -1.34 17.14 -13.70
C GLN A 21 -1.36 16.07 -12.61
N CYS A 22 -0.28 15.97 -11.83
CA CYS A 22 -0.16 15.04 -10.72
C CYS A 22 -1.16 15.42 -9.61
N GLY A 23 -1.22 16.69 -9.24
CA GLY A 23 -2.25 17.21 -8.33
C GLY A 23 -3.67 16.90 -8.81
N LYS A 24 -3.95 17.06 -10.11
CA LYS A 24 -5.27 16.75 -10.68
C LYS A 24 -5.61 15.26 -10.57
N LYS A 25 -4.65 14.35 -10.73
CA LYS A 25 -4.86 12.90 -10.63
C LYS A 25 -5.26 12.48 -9.22
N ILE A 26 -4.55 12.95 -8.19
CA ILE A 26 -4.78 12.52 -6.80
C ILE A 26 -5.86 13.35 -6.09
N PHE A 27 -5.89 14.68 -6.29
CA PHE A 27 -6.77 15.60 -5.58
C PHE A 27 -7.96 16.11 -6.41
N GLY A 28 -7.99 15.83 -7.72
CA GLY A 28 -9.04 16.33 -8.62
C GLY A 28 -8.88 17.80 -9.03
N SER A 29 -7.81 18.47 -8.58
CA SER A 29 -7.53 19.88 -8.87
C SER A 29 -6.06 20.08 -9.25
N LYS A 30 -5.79 21.02 -10.17
CA LYS A 30 -4.40 21.41 -10.50
C LYS A 30 -3.70 22.11 -9.34
N THR A 31 -4.47 22.81 -8.52
CA THR A 31 -4.00 23.43 -7.28
C THR A 31 -4.17 22.43 -6.16
N VAL A 32 -3.06 21.99 -5.57
CA VAL A 32 -3.05 21.01 -4.49
C VAL A 32 -3.71 21.61 -3.24
N PRO A 33 -4.65 20.91 -2.58
CA PRO A 33 -5.23 21.38 -1.33
C PRO A 33 -4.17 21.50 -0.25
N LEU A 34 -4.21 22.60 0.51
CA LEU A 34 -3.30 22.81 1.63
C LEU A 34 -3.59 21.78 2.74
N LEU A 35 -2.53 21.28 3.39
CA LEU A 35 -2.64 20.54 4.65
C LEU A 35 -2.22 21.48 5.78
N PRO A 36 -3.15 22.22 6.42
CA PRO A 36 -2.84 23.37 7.27
C PRO A 36 -2.39 22.96 8.68
N TYR A 37 -1.99 21.71 8.89
CA TYR A 37 -1.63 21.15 10.17
C TYR A 37 -0.12 20.98 10.27
N THR A 38 0.42 21.10 11.47
CA THR A 38 1.78 20.69 11.84
C THR A 38 1.77 19.28 12.40
N LYS A 39 2.95 18.66 12.52
CA LYS A 39 3.10 17.37 13.22
C LYS A 39 2.57 17.44 14.66
N ALA A 40 2.82 18.56 15.35
CA ALA A 40 2.39 18.76 16.72
C ALA A 40 0.87 18.77 16.87
N ASP A 41 0.16 19.42 15.94
CA ASP A 41 -1.31 19.41 15.89
C ASP A 41 -1.83 17.98 15.73
N ILE A 42 -1.23 17.23 14.79
CA ILE A 42 -1.64 15.86 14.49
C ILE A 42 -1.35 14.90 15.64
N LYS A 43 -0.25 15.07 16.39
CA LYS A 43 0.09 14.17 17.51
C LYS A 43 -1.02 14.10 18.56
N GLN A 44 -1.60 15.23 18.92
CA GLN A 44 -2.71 15.27 19.89
C GLN A 44 -3.96 14.55 19.38
N LEU A 45 -4.30 14.76 18.11
CA LEU A 45 -5.43 14.11 17.45
C LEU A 45 -5.20 12.59 17.28
N ALA A 46 -3.98 12.21 16.90
CA ALA A 46 -3.56 10.82 16.76
C ALA A 46 -3.61 10.07 18.09
N GLU A 47 -3.17 10.68 19.19
CA GLU A 47 -3.26 10.08 20.53
C GLU A 47 -4.71 9.81 20.94
N GLN A 48 -5.64 10.71 20.61
CA GLN A 48 -7.07 10.49 20.85
C GLN A 48 -7.63 9.32 20.02
N VAL A 49 -7.22 9.22 18.75
CA VAL A 49 -7.63 8.12 17.85
C VAL A 49 -7.02 6.78 18.29
N ILE A 50 -5.75 6.74 18.67
CA ILE A 50 -5.07 5.51 19.13
C ILE A 50 -5.68 5.02 20.44
N ARG A 51 -5.98 5.91 21.41
CA ARG A 51 -6.67 5.52 22.66
C ARG A 51 -8.06 4.92 22.43
N SER A 52 -8.72 5.28 21.33
CA SER A 52 -10.01 4.71 20.94
C SER A 52 -9.91 3.35 20.23
N GLN A 53 -8.71 2.96 19.76
CA GLN A 53 -8.46 1.69 19.09
C GLN A 53 -7.87 0.67 20.08
N THR A 54 -8.68 -0.31 20.49
CA THR A 54 -8.38 -1.27 21.55
C THR A 54 -7.37 -2.36 21.18
N THR A 55 -6.72 -2.29 20.01
CA THR A 55 -5.84 -3.36 19.51
C THR A 55 -4.42 -2.89 19.28
N LEU A 56 -3.48 -3.55 19.97
CA LEU A 56 -2.02 -3.39 20.02
C LEU A 56 -1.25 -3.46 18.68
N THR A 57 -1.91 -3.39 17.52
CA THR A 57 -1.24 -3.56 16.22
C THR A 57 -1.76 -2.57 15.19
N GLY A 58 -1.35 -1.32 15.40
CA GLY A 58 -1.55 -0.18 14.52
C GLY A 58 -0.61 0.95 14.97
N VAL A 59 0.70 0.76 14.81
CA VAL A 59 1.73 1.69 15.29
C VAL A 59 1.59 3.09 14.64
N GLN A 60 0.99 3.15 13.45
CA GLN A 60 0.79 4.39 12.71
C GLN A 60 -0.66 4.87 12.80
N ALA A 61 -0.84 6.10 13.26
CA ALA A 61 -2.13 6.77 13.26
C ALA A 61 -2.68 6.90 11.83
N LYS A 62 -4.00 6.71 11.68
CA LYS A 62 -4.69 6.92 10.40
C LYS A 62 -5.77 7.97 10.61
N LEU A 63 -5.65 9.10 9.92
CA LEU A 63 -6.61 10.20 10.00
C LEU A 63 -7.45 10.25 8.74
N SER A 64 -8.77 10.39 8.89
CA SER A 64 -9.64 10.60 7.74
C SER A 64 -9.69 12.08 7.40
N LEU A 65 -9.43 12.41 6.14
CA LEU A 65 -9.46 13.78 5.64
C LEU A 65 -10.52 13.94 4.55
N ASP A 66 -11.03 15.17 4.44
CA ASP A 66 -11.75 15.62 3.27
C ASP A 66 -11.29 17.00 2.81
N ILE A 67 -11.47 17.27 1.50
CA ILE A 67 -11.17 18.56 0.89
C ILE A 67 -12.36 19.49 1.10
N SER A 68 -12.14 20.53 1.90
CA SER A 68 -13.08 21.65 2.06
C SER A 68 -12.81 22.71 0.99
N SER A 69 -13.89 23.25 0.43
CA SER A 69 -13.84 24.34 -0.54
C SER A 69 -14.87 25.39 -0.14
N SER A 70 -14.40 26.62 0.09
CA SER A 70 -15.24 27.79 0.34
C SER A 70 -15.01 28.82 -0.78
N PRO A 71 -16.02 29.62 -1.15
CA PRO A 71 -15.83 30.74 -2.06
C PRO A 71 -14.68 31.63 -1.57
N ASN A 72 -13.76 32.00 -2.47
CA ASN A 72 -12.61 32.88 -2.19
C ASN A 72 -11.58 32.37 -1.18
N GLN A 73 -11.55 31.07 -0.84
CA GLN A 73 -10.49 30.47 -0.05
C GLN A 73 -9.81 29.32 -0.80
N PRO A 74 -8.49 29.11 -0.63
CA PRO A 74 -7.82 27.96 -1.20
C PRO A 74 -8.42 26.66 -0.66
N GLN A 75 -8.47 25.63 -1.51
CA GLN A 75 -8.87 24.30 -1.07
C GLN A 75 -7.91 23.83 0.03
N ARG A 76 -8.47 23.22 1.07
CA ARG A 76 -7.68 22.68 2.18
C ARG A 76 -8.23 21.37 2.67
N PHE A 77 -7.35 20.54 3.21
CA PHE A 77 -7.74 19.36 3.95
C PHE A 77 -8.30 19.73 5.32
N THR A 78 -9.33 19.00 5.69
CA THR A 78 -9.95 19.05 7.02
C THR A 78 -10.00 17.64 7.57
N ILE A 79 -9.67 17.48 8.84
CA ILE A 79 -9.86 16.21 9.53
C ILE A 79 -11.35 16.02 9.75
N VAL A 80 -11.84 14.88 9.29
CA VAL A 80 -13.24 14.48 9.42
C VAL A 80 -13.31 13.11 10.07
N GLY A 81 -14.48 12.73 10.56
CA GLY A 81 -14.74 11.39 11.07
C GLY A 81 -14.77 10.34 9.97
N LEU A 82 -15.74 9.42 10.01
CA LEU A 82 -15.79 8.26 9.13
C LEU A 82 -16.06 8.55 7.64
N TRP A 83 -16.30 9.81 7.26
CA TRP A 83 -16.81 10.22 5.94
C TRP A 83 -15.75 10.72 4.97
N GLY A 84 -14.51 10.91 5.43
CA GLY A 84 -13.46 11.50 4.60
C GLY A 84 -13.14 10.66 3.37
N ARG A 85 -12.80 11.35 2.28
CA ARG A 85 -12.41 10.74 0.99
C ARG A 85 -10.93 10.38 0.93
N TYR A 86 -10.15 10.81 1.91
CA TYR A 86 -8.71 10.56 2.00
C TYR A 86 -8.35 9.96 3.36
N ILE A 87 -7.25 9.22 3.40
CA ILE A 87 -6.59 8.76 4.61
C ILE A 87 -5.19 9.36 4.62
N LEU A 88 -4.86 10.06 5.70
CA LEU A 88 -3.53 10.57 5.99
C LEU A 88 -2.86 9.68 7.01
N LYS A 89 -1.61 9.32 6.74
CA LYS A 89 -0.74 8.57 7.64
C LYS A 89 0.52 9.40 7.92
N PRO A 90 0.60 10.06 9.08
CA PRO A 90 1.77 10.84 9.44
C PRO A 90 2.97 9.94 9.72
N GLN A 91 4.13 10.58 9.78
CA GLN A 91 5.35 9.99 10.30
C GLN A 91 5.18 9.55 11.76
N THR A 92 5.73 8.38 12.10
CA THR A 92 5.75 7.86 13.48
C THR A 92 7.10 8.13 14.15
N GLU A 93 7.15 8.19 15.48
CA GLU A 93 8.43 8.36 16.20
C GLU A 93 9.27 7.08 16.17
N GLN A 94 8.62 5.92 16.12
CA GLN A 94 9.29 4.62 16.16
C GLN A 94 10.02 4.28 14.86
N PHE A 95 9.46 4.62 13.71
CA PHE A 95 9.99 4.22 12.41
C PHE A 95 10.22 5.43 11.52
N LYS A 96 11.50 5.81 11.34
CA LYS A 96 11.91 6.94 10.49
C LYS A 96 11.56 6.68 9.02
N TYR A 97 11.07 7.73 8.34
CA TYR A 97 10.73 7.72 6.91
C TYR A 97 9.62 6.73 6.51
N MET A 98 8.74 6.38 7.44
CA MET A 98 7.68 5.38 7.19
C MET A 98 6.71 5.80 6.06
N PRO A 99 6.24 7.05 5.98
CA PRO A 99 5.47 7.55 4.83
C PRO A 99 6.18 7.36 3.48
N GLU A 100 7.46 7.70 3.42
CA GLU A 100 8.27 7.63 2.20
C GLU A 100 8.53 6.19 1.77
N VAL A 101 8.74 5.27 2.73
CA VAL A 101 8.85 3.84 2.43
C VAL A 101 7.53 3.29 1.89
N GLU A 102 6.39 3.66 2.48
CA GLU A 102 5.09 3.22 1.98
C GLU A 102 4.82 3.75 0.57
N ASP A 103 4.99 5.05 0.34
CA ASP A 103 4.76 5.66 -0.98
C ASP A 103 5.68 5.09 -2.06
N LEU A 104 6.97 4.93 -1.75
CA LEU A 104 7.92 4.27 -2.65
C LEU A 104 7.50 2.83 -2.95
N THR A 105 7.15 2.04 -1.93
CA THR A 105 6.73 0.65 -2.12
C THR A 105 5.50 0.58 -3.04
N MET A 106 4.53 1.46 -2.83
CA MET A 106 3.32 1.54 -3.67
C MET A 106 3.65 1.92 -5.12
N HIS A 107 4.60 2.83 -5.37
CA HIS A 107 5.09 3.10 -6.73
C HIS A 107 5.80 1.90 -7.37
N LEU A 108 6.57 1.11 -6.61
CA LEU A 108 7.15 -0.13 -7.13
C LEU A 108 6.06 -1.11 -7.57
N ALA A 109 4.94 -1.17 -6.86
CA ALA A 109 3.78 -1.97 -7.24
C ALA A 109 3.20 -1.49 -8.59
N GLU A 110 3.02 -0.18 -8.78
CA GLU A 110 2.56 0.41 -10.04
C GLU A 110 3.50 0.10 -11.21
N LEU A 111 4.82 0.20 -11.01
CA LEU A 111 5.83 -0.16 -12.02
C LEU A 111 5.75 -1.63 -12.42
N ALA A 112 5.40 -2.50 -11.47
CA ALA A 112 5.14 -3.91 -11.72
C ALA A 112 3.73 -4.15 -12.28
N LYS A 113 2.92 -3.13 -12.52
CA LYS A 113 1.51 -3.22 -12.95
C LYS A 113 0.63 -3.98 -11.96
N VAL A 114 0.94 -3.93 -10.67
CA VAL A 114 0.03 -4.34 -9.60
C VAL A 114 -0.90 -3.17 -9.33
N ASN A 115 -2.21 -3.41 -9.38
CA ASN A 115 -3.19 -2.35 -9.11
C ASN A 115 -3.10 -1.93 -7.65
N VAL A 116 -2.93 -0.63 -7.40
CA VAL A 116 -2.90 -0.03 -6.06
C VAL A 116 -3.89 1.12 -5.93
N VAL A 117 -4.25 1.46 -4.70
CA VAL A 117 -5.06 2.64 -4.40
C VAL A 117 -4.31 3.91 -4.79
N PRO A 118 -4.98 5.00 -5.21
CA PRO A 118 -4.30 6.26 -5.49
C PRO A 118 -3.58 6.76 -4.24
N HIS A 119 -2.29 7.03 -4.37
CA HIS A 119 -1.43 7.41 -3.25
C HIS A 119 -0.52 8.57 -3.65
N SER A 120 0.09 9.21 -2.64
CA SER A 120 1.08 10.27 -2.80
C SER A 120 1.73 10.55 -1.45
N LEU A 121 2.88 11.22 -1.46
CA LEU A 121 3.32 12.02 -0.33
C LEU A 121 2.63 13.39 -0.30
N ILE A 122 2.54 13.99 0.89
CA ILE A 122 2.09 15.37 1.11
C ILE A 122 2.88 15.99 2.27
N ARG A 123 3.08 17.30 2.26
CA ARG A 123 3.72 18.03 3.36
C ARG A 123 2.70 18.58 4.35
N PHE A 124 3.04 18.48 5.63
CA PHE A 124 2.49 19.34 6.67
C PHE A 124 2.95 20.78 6.52
N ALA A 125 2.32 21.70 7.25
CA ALA A 125 2.67 23.12 7.25
C ALA A 125 4.10 23.41 7.74
N ASP A 126 4.68 22.50 8.54
CA ASP A 126 6.07 22.54 9.00
C ASP A 126 7.06 21.84 8.05
N GLY A 127 6.58 21.32 6.91
CA GLY A 127 7.39 20.69 5.87
C GLY A 127 7.61 19.19 6.03
N GLU A 128 7.19 18.57 7.15
CA GLU A 128 7.31 17.12 7.36
C GLU A 128 6.42 16.35 6.39
N LEU A 129 6.92 15.22 5.88
CA LEU A 129 6.21 14.38 4.94
C LEU A 129 5.23 13.44 5.65
N ALA A 130 4.09 13.23 5.00
CA ALA A 130 3.08 12.25 5.35
C ALA A 130 2.64 11.50 4.10
N TYR A 131 2.12 10.30 4.30
CA TYR A 131 1.53 9.50 3.23
C TYR A 131 0.05 9.83 3.16
N ILE A 132 -0.46 10.07 1.96
CA ILE A 132 -1.88 10.30 1.73
C ILE A 132 -2.39 9.36 0.64
N THR A 133 -3.53 8.73 0.90
CA THR A 133 -4.22 7.89 -0.09
C THR A 133 -5.67 8.31 -0.23
N LYS A 134 -6.20 8.17 -1.46
CA LYS A 134 -7.61 8.34 -1.75
C LYS A 134 -8.35 7.04 -1.48
N ARG A 135 -9.43 7.13 -0.71
CA ARG A 135 -10.29 5.99 -0.39
C ARG A 135 -11.04 5.49 -1.61
N ILE A 136 -10.97 4.19 -1.84
CA ILE A 136 -11.70 3.48 -2.89
C ILE A 136 -13.09 3.02 -2.46
N ASP A 137 -13.35 2.99 -1.15
CA ASP A 137 -14.66 2.69 -0.55
C ASP A 137 -15.54 3.94 -0.43
N ARG A 138 -15.23 4.99 -1.19
CA ARG A 138 -15.99 6.26 -1.22
C ARG A 138 -16.26 6.69 -2.66
N THR A 139 -17.46 7.20 -2.91
CA THR A 139 -17.76 7.88 -4.18
C THR A 139 -17.10 9.26 -4.22
N ALA A 140 -17.12 9.94 -5.37
CA ALA A 140 -16.61 11.31 -5.49
C ALA A 140 -17.32 12.30 -4.54
N LYS A 141 -18.57 12.00 -4.16
CA LYS A 141 -19.38 12.76 -3.19
C LYS A 141 -19.16 12.33 -1.73
N GLY A 142 -18.32 11.31 -1.47
CA GLY A 142 -18.05 10.81 -0.12
C GLY A 142 -19.02 9.74 0.37
N GLU A 143 -19.90 9.21 -0.48
CA GLU A 143 -20.84 8.15 -0.08
C GLU A 143 -20.07 6.84 0.11
N LYS A 144 -20.41 6.07 1.16
CA LYS A 144 -19.74 4.82 1.48
C LYS A 144 -20.13 3.72 0.48
N LEU A 145 -19.13 3.04 -0.07
CA LEU A 145 -19.28 1.81 -0.83
C LEU A 145 -19.03 0.60 0.08
N PRO A 146 -19.72 -0.54 -0.13
CA PRO A 146 -19.43 -1.78 0.60
C PRO A 146 -17.99 -2.24 0.35
N MET A 147 -17.26 -2.50 1.43
CA MET A 147 -15.91 -3.05 1.42
C MET A 147 -15.73 -3.85 2.70
N GLU A 148 -15.32 -5.11 2.58
CA GLU A 148 -15.09 -6.02 3.69
C GLU A 148 -13.70 -6.64 3.57
N ASP A 149 -12.96 -6.65 4.67
CA ASP A 149 -11.62 -7.24 4.70
C ASP A 149 -11.65 -8.78 4.85
N MET A 150 -10.55 -9.47 4.56
CA MET A 150 -10.52 -10.94 4.63
C MET A 150 -10.62 -11.46 6.07
N CYS A 151 -10.40 -10.63 7.09
CA CYS A 151 -10.65 -11.01 8.48
C CYS A 151 -12.17 -11.14 8.71
N GLN A 152 -12.94 -10.15 8.24
CA GLN A 152 -14.40 -10.18 8.29
C GLN A 152 -15.00 -11.28 7.41
N LEU A 153 -14.53 -11.41 6.16
CA LEU A 153 -15.00 -12.44 5.21
C LEU A 153 -14.62 -13.87 5.61
N SER A 154 -13.66 -14.03 6.52
CA SER A 154 -13.32 -15.31 7.15
C SER A 154 -13.96 -15.51 8.53
N GLU A 155 -14.87 -14.62 8.93
CA GLU A 155 -15.60 -14.64 10.20
C GLU A 155 -14.67 -14.64 11.42
N ARG A 156 -13.55 -13.90 11.31
CA ARG A 156 -12.55 -13.78 12.37
C ARG A 156 -12.61 -12.43 13.07
N LEU A 157 -12.34 -12.46 14.37
CA LEU A 157 -12.10 -11.25 15.16
C LEU A 157 -10.78 -10.59 14.73
N THR A 158 -10.69 -9.27 14.90
CA THR A 158 -9.52 -8.48 14.48
C THR A 158 -8.21 -8.93 15.14
N GLU A 159 -8.26 -9.44 16.38
CA GLU A 159 -7.11 -10.04 17.08
C GLU A 159 -6.51 -11.27 16.36
N TYR A 160 -7.28 -11.90 15.47
CA TYR A 160 -6.86 -13.04 14.66
C TYR A 160 -6.44 -12.66 13.24
N LYS A 161 -6.13 -11.39 12.98
CA LYS A 161 -5.69 -10.91 11.66
C LYS A 161 -4.46 -11.67 11.10
N TYR A 162 -3.59 -12.19 11.97
CA TYR A 162 -2.42 -13.01 11.60
C TYR A 162 -2.70 -14.53 11.55
N LYS A 163 -3.89 -14.98 11.95
CA LYS A 163 -4.26 -16.41 12.00
C LYS A 163 -4.95 -16.82 10.71
N GLY A 164 -4.18 -16.99 9.65
CA GLY A 164 -4.68 -17.40 8.34
C GLY A 164 -3.57 -17.85 7.39
N SER A 165 -3.98 -18.18 6.17
CA SER A 165 -3.07 -18.53 5.07
C SER A 165 -3.49 -17.81 3.79
N TYR A 166 -2.54 -17.56 2.90
CA TYR A 166 -2.85 -16.91 1.61
C TYR A 166 -3.75 -17.77 0.73
N GLU A 167 -3.66 -19.10 0.81
CA GLU A 167 -4.54 -20.04 0.12
C GLU A 167 -5.99 -19.92 0.62
N LYS A 168 -6.19 -19.68 1.93
CA LYS A 168 -7.53 -19.43 2.47
C LYS A 168 -8.12 -18.13 1.93
N ILE A 169 -7.31 -17.07 1.80
CA ILE A 169 -7.74 -15.82 1.14
C ILE A 169 -8.14 -16.10 -0.30
N ALA A 170 -7.30 -16.79 -1.09
CA ALA A 170 -7.62 -17.13 -2.47
C ALA A 170 -8.93 -17.91 -2.60
N LYS A 171 -9.21 -18.85 -1.68
CA LYS A 171 -10.49 -19.58 -1.63
C LYS A 171 -11.68 -18.67 -1.33
N ILE A 172 -11.53 -17.70 -0.42
CA ILE A 172 -12.57 -16.72 -0.11
C ILE A 172 -12.84 -15.81 -1.32
N ILE A 173 -11.78 -15.37 -2.01
CA ILE A 173 -11.92 -14.62 -3.27
C ILE A 173 -12.67 -15.45 -4.30
N MET A 174 -12.31 -16.73 -4.48
CA MET A 174 -13.02 -17.63 -5.40
C MET A 174 -14.51 -17.76 -5.08
N GLN A 175 -14.88 -17.68 -3.80
CA GLN A 175 -16.25 -17.85 -3.33
C GLN A 175 -17.09 -16.58 -3.49
N TYR A 176 -16.54 -15.40 -3.20
CA TYR A 176 -17.31 -14.16 -3.07
C TYR A 176 -17.06 -13.13 -4.17
N SER A 177 -15.97 -13.24 -4.94
CA SER A 177 -15.74 -12.35 -6.07
C SER A 177 -16.69 -12.67 -7.23
N SER A 178 -17.15 -11.61 -7.91
CA SER A 178 -17.90 -11.69 -9.16
C SER A 178 -17.01 -11.98 -10.38
N VAL A 179 -15.68 -11.85 -10.26
CA VAL A 179 -14.66 -12.19 -11.27
C VAL A 179 -13.52 -13.02 -10.66
N PRO A 180 -13.84 -14.20 -10.09
CA PRO A 180 -12.98 -14.86 -9.13
C PRO A 180 -11.62 -15.29 -9.69
N LYS A 181 -11.57 -15.78 -10.95
CA LYS A 181 -10.30 -16.20 -11.58
C LYS A 181 -9.33 -15.04 -11.76
N LEU A 182 -9.83 -13.88 -12.20
CA LEU A 182 -9.02 -12.67 -12.39
C LEU A 182 -8.55 -12.13 -11.04
N ASP A 183 -9.45 -12.09 -10.06
CA ASP A 183 -9.12 -11.57 -8.74
C ASP A 183 -8.13 -12.46 -7.98
N VAL A 184 -8.18 -13.77 -8.13
CA VAL A 184 -7.16 -14.67 -7.57
C VAL A 184 -5.79 -14.41 -8.19
N ILE A 185 -5.71 -14.15 -9.51
CA ILE A 185 -4.45 -13.77 -10.17
C ILE A 185 -3.94 -12.45 -9.59
N ASN A 186 -4.80 -11.41 -9.54
CA ASN A 186 -4.44 -10.10 -8.99
C ASN A 186 -4.00 -10.21 -7.52
N PHE A 187 -4.66 -11.05 -6.73
CA PHE A 187 -4.29 -11.32 -5.34
C PHE A 187 -2.89 -11.93 -5.25
N TRP A 188 -2.61 -12.98 -6.03
CA TRP A 188 -1.28 -13.60 -6.02
C TRP A 188 -0.18 -12.66 -6.51
N GLU A 189 -0.49 -11.74 -7.43
CA GLU A 189 0.43 -10.66 -7.78
C GLU A 189 0.73 -9.75 -6.59
N GLN A 190 -0.27 -9.38 -5.78
CA GLN A 190 -0.05 -8.60 -4.54
C GLN A 190 0.81 -9.37 -3.52
N VAL A 191 0.62 -10.68 -3.38
CA VAL A 191 1.41 -11.51 -2.43
C VAL A 191 2.86 -11.68 -2.90
N VAL A 192 3.07 -12.00 -4.18
CA VAL A 192 4.43 -12.11 -4.76
C VAL A 192 5.16 -10.78 -4.69
N PHE A 193 4.50 -9.69 -5.07
CA PHE A 193 5.02 -8.33 -4.93
C PHE A 193 5.46 -8.05 -3.49
N SER A 194 4.55 -8.27 -2.54
CA SER A 194 4.80 -8.03 -1.11
C SER A 194 5.98 -8.83 -0.59
N TRP A 195 6.12 -10.09 -1.02
CA TRP A 195 7.29 -10.90 -0.67
C TRP A 195 8.56 -10.31 -1.29
N LEU A 196 8.58 -9.98 -2.58
CA LEU A 196 9.76 -9.44 -3.27
C LEU A 196 10.25 -8.12 -2.65
N THR A 197 9.32 -7.27 -2.19
CA THR A 197 9.66 -6.00 -1.54
C THR A 197 9.88 -6.11 -0.03
N GLY A 198 9.80 -7.30 0.55
CA GLY A 198 10.06 -7.52 1.98
C GLY A 198 8.97 -6.97 2.91
N ASN A 199 7.70 -7.11 2.53
CA ASN A 199 6.57 -6.77 3.38
C ASN A 199 6.09 -8.03 4.15
N ALA A 200 6.46 -8.10 5.43
CA ALA A 200 6.08 -9.18 6.34
C ALA A 200 4.79 -8.89 7.14
N ASP A 201 4.07 -7.79 6.87
CA ASP A 201 2.85 -7.40 7.60
C ASP A 201 1.57 -7.43 6.73
N MET A 202 1.60 -8.12 5.57
CA MET A 202 0.41 -8.36 4.74
C MET A 202 -0.53 -9.41 5.34
N HIS A 203 -1.29 -9.02 6.35
CA HIS A 203 -2.22 -9.89 7.08
C HIS A 203 -3.66 -9.83 6.53
N LEU A 204 -4.61 -10.54 7.14
CA LEU A 204 -5.99 -10.67 6.63
C LEU A 204 -6.69 -9.31 6.37
N LYS A 205 -6.35 -8.25 7.12
CA LYS A 205 -6.98 -6.93 6.95
C LYS A 205 -6.42 -6.09 5.79
N ASN A 206 -5.32 -6.53 5.15
CA ASN A 206 -4.73 -5.83 4.00
C ASN A 206 -5.30 -6.30 2.65
N PHE A 207 -6.23 -7.25 2.69
CA PHE A 207 -6.92 -7.75 1.52
C PHE A 207 -8.42 -7.56 1.74
N SER A 208 -9.13 -7.06 0.74
CA SER A 208 -10.57 -6.79 0.84
C SER A 208 -11.28 -7.09 -0.46
N LEU A 209 -12.58 -7.37 -0.37
CA LEU A 209 -13.50 -7.28 -1.51
C LEU A 209 -14.34 -6.02 -1.35
N TYR A 210 -14.59 -5.32 -2.46
CA TYR A 210 -15.41 -4.11 -2.48
C TYR A 210 -16.39 -4.09 -3.64
N SER A 211 -17.45 -3.30 -3.51
CA SER A 211 -18.52 -3.18 -4.49
C SER A 211 -18.70 -1.75 -4.97
N GLN A 212 -18.19 -1.45 -6.16
CA GLN A 212 -18.43 -0.17 -6.83
C GLN A 212 -19.79 -0.12 -7.53
N ARG A 213 -20.29 -1.29 -7.94
CA ARG A 213 -21.61 -1.49 -8.53
C ARG A 213 -22.38 -2.46 -7.65
N LYS A 214 -23.56 -2.06 -7.18
CA LYS A 214 -24.40 -2.85 -6.28
C LYS A 214 -24.48 -4.32 -6.70
N GLY A 215 -24.12 -5.22 -5.79
CA GLY A 215 -24.17 -6.68 -5.98
C GLY A 215 -22.99 -7.27 -6.77
N TYR A 216 -22.06 -6.44 -7.24
CA TYR A 216 -20.83 -6.88 -7.90
C TYR A 216 -19.65 -6.60 -6.98
N TYR A 217 -18.95 -7.64 -6.56
CA TYR A 217 -17.82 -7.57 -5.64
C TYR A 217 -16.55 -8.02 -6.36
N SER A 218 -15.46 -7.29 -6.18
CA SER A 218 -14.15 -7.67 -6.70
C SER A 218 -13.05 -7.37 -5.68
N LEU A 219 -11.87 -7.95 -5.89
CA LEU A 219 -10.68 -7.63 -5.09
C LEU A 219 -10.36 -6.14 -5.20
N THR A 220 -10.03 -5.53 -4.07
CA THR A 220 -9.56 -4.15 -4.05
C THR A 220 -8.17 -4.03 -4.68
N PRO A 221 -7.83 -2.88 -5.27
CA PRO A 221 -6.43 -2.50 -5.44
C PRO A 221 -5.65 -2.65 -4.13
N GLY A 222 -4.35 -2.94 -4.22
CA GLY A 222 -3.46 -3.04 -3.08
C GLY A 222 -3.41 -1.73 -2.28
N TYR A 223 -3.34 -1.84 -0.96
CA TYR A 223 -3.19 -0.73 -0.02
C TYR A 223 -2.35 -1.19 1.17
N ASP A 224 -1.79 -0.24 1.93
CA ASP A 224 -0.95 -0.54 3.10
C ASP A 224 0.25 -1.45 2.75
N MET A 225 0.83 -1.31 1.54
CA MET A 225 2.01 -2.07 1.13
C MET A 225 3.28 -1.29 1.50
N ILE A 226 4.08 -1.86 2.40
CA ILE A 226 5.27 -1.21 2.94
C ILE A 226 6.38 -2.23 3.16
N SER A 227 7.64 -1.88 2.88
CA SER A 227 8.77 -2.76 3.18
C SER A 227 9.08 -2.78 4.68
N THR A 228 8.49 -3.72 5.41
CA THR A 228 8.79 -3.90 6.84
C THR A 228 10.22 -4.36 7.05
N ALA A 229 10.80 -5.14 6.13
CA ALA A 229 12.21 -5.54 6.19
C ALA A 229 13.18 -4.34 6.14
N LEU A 230 12.77 -3.21 5.58
CA LEU A 230 13.56 -1.98 5.57
C LEU A 230 13.39 -1.19 6.88
N LEU A 231 12.19 -1.17 7.45
CA LEU A 231 11.87 -0.42 8.66
C LEU A 231 12.24 -1.16 9.96
N MET A 232 12.24 -2.49 9.92
CA MET A 232 12.46 -3.41 11.03
C MET A 232 13.42 -4.54 10.60
N PRO A 233 14.69 -4.24 10.31
CA PRO A 233 15.66 -5.23 9.82
C PRO A 233 15.93 -6.37 10.82
N GLU A 234 15.61 -6.19 12.09
CA GLU A 234 15.67 -7.21 13.14
C GLU A 234 14.53 -8.23 13.08
N ASP A 235 13.41 -7.92 12.41
CA ASP A 235 12.33 -8.87 12.22
C ASP A 235 12.76 -9.93 11.21
N THR A 236 12.57 -11.19 11.61
CA THR A 236 13.00 -12.36 10.85
C THR A 236 11.83 -13.07 10.17
N GLU A 237 10.59 -12.59 10.35
CA GLU A 237 9.45 -13.05 9.55
C GLU A 237 9.54 -12.55 8.11
N GLU A 238 9.18 -13.39 7.13
CA GLU A 238 9.14 -13.00 5.72
C GLU A 238 7.72 -12.73 5.22
N LEU A 239 6.71 -13.27 5.91
CA LEU A 239 5.29 -13.18 5.58
C LEU A 239 4.43 -13.12 6.85
N ALA A 240 3.34 -12.35 6.82
CA ALA A 240 2.40 -12.26 7.94
C ALA A 240 1.54 -13.53 8.11
N LEU A 241 1.13 -14.12 6.99
CA LEU A 241 0.28 -15.32 6.91
C LEU A 241 1.08 -16.51 6.37
N THR A 242 0.59 -17.72 6.62
CA THR A 242 1.26 -18.90 6.07
C THR A 242 1.09 -18.99 4.55
N LEU A 243 2.15 -19.46 3.90
CA LEU A 243 2.20 -19.87 2.50
C LEU A 243 2.82 -21.26 2.46
N ASN A 244 2.08 -22.25 1.96
CA ASN A 244 2.48 -23.66 2.02
C ASN A 244 2.90 -24.09 3.45
N GLY A 245 2.15 -23.62 4.46
CA GLY A 245 2.43 -23.87 5.88
C GLY A 245 3.62 -23.12 6.47
N LYS A 246 4.28 -22.23 5.73
CA LYS A 246 5.50 -21.51 6.15
C LYS A 246 5.29 -20.00 6.21
N ARG A 247 6.09 -19.31 7.03
CA ARG A 247 6.21 -17.83 7.06
C ARG A 247 7.63 -17.32 6.84
N ARG A 248 8.60 -18.24 6.76
CA ARG A 248 10.04 -17.98 6.63
C ARG A 248 10.66 -19.01 5.70
N LYS A 249 11.85 -18.71 5.17
CA LYS A 249 12.56 -19.56 4.21
C LYS A 249 11.68 -19.88 3.00
N ILE A 250 10.89 -18.90 2.58
CA ILE A 250 9.94 -19.03 1.49
C ILE A 250 10.71 -19.14 0.18
N LYS A 251 10.32 -20.13 -0.63
CA LYS A 251 10.87 -20.36 -1.96
C LYS A 251 9.80 -20.16 -3.03
N ARG A 252 10.25 -20.02 -4.27
CA ARG A 252 9.35 -20.01 -5.43
C ARG A 252 8.42 -21.23 -5.49
N SER A 253 8.93 -22.42 -5.15
CA SER A 253 8.10 -23.64 -5.12
C SER A 253 6.98 -23.60 -4.09
N ASP A 254 7.13 -22.84 -2.99
CA ASP A 254 6.04 -22.66 -2.01
C ASP A 254 4.88 -21.86 -2.62
N PHE A 255 5.17 -20.85 -3.43
CA PHE A 255 4.16 -20.12 -4.21
C PHE A 255 3.51 -21.01 -5.25
N GLU A 256 4.30 -21.79 -6.01
CA GLU A 256 3.78 -22.69 -7.03
C GLU A 256 2.80 -23.71 -6.43
N VAL A 257 3.16 -24.33 -5.30
CA VAL A 257 2.28 -25.27 -4.58
C VAL A 257 1.00 -24.57 -4.10
N ALA A 258 1.13 -23.40 -3.48
CA ALA A 258 -0.01 -22.65 -2.97
C ALA A 258 -0.97 -22.20 -4.09
N MET A 259 -0.45 -21.67 -5.20
CA MET A 259 -1.23 -21.25 -6.38
C MET A 259 -1.91 -22.45 -7.06
N ASN A 260 -1.19 -23.57 -7.24
CA ASN A 260 -1.77 -24.80 -7.80
C ASN A 260 -2.91 -25.34 -6.91
N SER A 261 -2.78 -25.28 -5.58
CA SER A 261 -3.84 -25.67 -4.65
C SER A 261 -5.12 -24.81 -4.76
N CYS A 262 -5.02 -23.65 -5.41
CA CYS A 262 -6.10 -22.73 -5.72
C CYS A 262 -6.58 -22.85 -7.18
N SER A 263 -6.24 -23.96 -7.86
CA SER A 263 -6.63 -24.25 -9.25
C SER A 263 -6.08 -23.27 -10.30
N LEU A 264 -4.96 -22.62 -10.02
CA LEU A 264 -4.22 -21.90 -11.07
C LEU A 264 -3.37 -22.88 -11.88
N GLU A 265 -3.48 -22.81 -13.20
CA GLU A 265 -2.68 -23.63 -14.11
C GLU A 265 -1.24 -23.13 -14.17
N LYS A 266 -0.29 -24.05 -14.41
CA LYS A 266 1.15 -23.75 -14.51
C LYS A 266 1.45 -22.56 -15.44
N LYS A 267 0.78 -22.48 -16.60
CA LYS A 267 0.97 -21.38 -17.56
C LYS A 267 0.60 -20.01 -16.97
N ILE A 268 -0.44 -19.94 -16.14
CA ILE A 268 -0.85 -18.70 -15.46
C ILE A 268 0.19 -18.31 -14.42
N ILE A 269 0.68 -19.29 -13.64
CA ILE A 269 1.72 -19.09 -12.62
C ILE A 269 3.02 -18.59 -13.27
N ASP A 270 3.47 -19.23 -14.35
CA ASP A 270 4.66 -18.82 -15.09
C ASP A 270 4.53 -17.39 -15.65
N ASN A 271 3.36 -17.06 -16.20
CA ASN A 271 3.06 -15.71 -16.68
C ASN A 271 3.12 -14.67 -15.56
N LEU A 272 2.53 -14.99 -14.39
CA LEU A 272 2.56 -14.12 -13.21
C LEU A 272 4.00 -13.85 -12.77
N PHE A 273 4.84 -14.87 -12.68
CA PHE A 273 6.26 -14.69 -12.34
C PHE A 273 7.04 -13.90 -13.39
N SER A 274 6.77 -14.14 -14.68
CA SER A 274 7.44 -13.43 -15.78
C SER A 274 7.17 -11.91 -15.79
N LYS A 275 6.07 -11.48 -15.16
CA LYS A 275 5.73 -10.06 -14.96
C LYS A 275 6.76 -9.37 -14.07
N PHE A 276 7.24 -10.07 -13.04
CA PHE A 276 8.20 -9.53 -12.07
C PHE A 276 9.66 -9.64 -12.53
N THR A 277 10.03 -10.64 -13.33
CA THR A 277 11.42 -10.75 -13.82
C THR A 277 11.90 -9.54 -14.63
N LYS A 278 10.97 -8.79 -15.25
CA LYS A 278 11.27 -7.66 -16.14
C LYS A 278 11.24 -6.29 -15.46
N VAL A 279 10.90 -6.21 -14.18
CA VAL A 279 10.71 -4.92 -13.48
C VAL A 279 11.84 -4.57 -12.51
N ALA A 280 12.70 -5.54 -12.18
CA ALA A 280 13.85 -5.39 -11.29
C ALA A 280 14.67 -4.10 -11.53
N GLU A 281 15.22 -3.95 -12.73
CA GLU A 281 16.06 -2.78 -13.08
C GLU A 281 15.31 -1.47 -12.88
N LYS A 282 14.06 -1.41 -13.34
CA LYS A 282 13.19 -0.22 -13.18
C LYS A 282 12.92 0.10 -11.71
N TRP A 283 12.78 -0.91 -10.85
CA TRP A 283 12.65 -0.70 -9.42
C TRP A 283 13.93 -0.09 -8.85
N LEU A 284 15.10 -0.62 -9.20
CA LEU A 284 16.38 -0.10 -8.72
C LEU A 284 16.58 1.37 -9.16
N GLU A 285 16.26 1.70 -10.40
CA GLU A 285 16.31 3.09 -10.91
C GLU A 285 15.32 4.00 -10.19
N PHE A 286 14.08 3.53 -9.95
CA PHE A 286 13.06 4.34 -9.29
C PHE A 286 13.38 4.59 -7.80
N ILE A 287 14.03 3.62 -7.14
CA ILE A 287 14.52 3.79 -5.76
C ILE A 287 15.55 4.93 -5.69
N ASP A 288 16.41 5.12 -6.70
CA ASP A 288 17.43 6.19 -6.68
C ASP A 288 16.82 7.60 -6.62
N ILE A 289 15.67 7.79 -7.29
CA ILE A 289 14.98 9.09 -7.34
C ILE A 289 13.99 9.29 -6.19
N SER A 290 13.85 8.32 -5.29
CA SER A 290 12.91 8.39 -4.17
C SER A 290 13.30 9.43 -3.10
N PHE A 291 12.36 9.69 -2.19
CA PHE A 291 12.56 10.59 -1.04
C PHE A 291 13.30 9.94 0.14
N LEU A 292 13.77 8.69 0.00
CA LEU A 292 14.54 8.03 1.05
C LEU A 292 15.99 8.56 1.14
N PRO A 293 16.62 8.49 2.33
CA PRO A 293 18.06 8.69 2.49
C PRO A 293 18.87 7.69 1.67
N LYS A 294 20.13 8.07 1.35
CA LYS A 294 21.03 7.25 0.52
C LYS A 294 21.23 5.86 1.10
N GLU A 295 21.38 5.76 2.41
CA GLU A 295 21.59 4.51 3.14
C GLU A 295 20.38 3.58 3.01
N MET A 296 19.15 4.12 3.19
CA MET A 296 17.92 3.35 3.05
C MET A 296 17.66 2.94 1.60
N LYS A 297 18.02 3.77 0.61
CA LYS A 297 17.97 3.39 -0.82
C LYS A 297 18.85 2.16 -1.08
N GLN A 298 20.08 2.17 -0.60
CA GLN A 298 21.01 1.05 -0.76
C GLN A 298 20.49 -0.22 -0.06
N GLN A 299 19.96 -0.09 1.15
CA GLN A 299 19.37 -1.21 1.89
C GLN A 299 18.15 -1.79 1.16
N TYR A 300 17.26 -0.94 0.64
CA TYR A 300 16.07 -1.42 -0.04
C TYR A 300 16.42 -2.16 -1.35
N LYS A 301 17.37 -1.62 -2.12
CA LYS A 301 17.92 -2.30 -3.30
C LYS A 301 18.50 -3.67 -2.93
N LEU A 302 19.28 -3.75 -1.85
CA LEU A 302 19.86 -5.00 -1.38
C LEU A 302 18.80 -6.03 -0.97
N ILE A 303 17.73 -5.60 -0.28
CA ILE A 303 16.59 -6.47 0.07
C ILE A 303 15.96 -7.06 -1.19
N ILE A 304 15.67 -6.22 -2.19
CA ILE A 304 15.06 -6.63 -3.45
C ILE A 304 16.00 -7.58 -4.22
N THR A 305 17.26 -7.20 -4.43
CA THR A 305 18.24 -8.03 -5.16
C THR A 305 18.40 -9.41 -4.54
N ARG A 306 18.52 -9.51 -3.21
CA ARG A 306 18.63 -10.81 -2.52
C ARG A 306 17.40 -11.69 -2.72
N ARG A 307 16.21 -11.10 -2.69
CA ARG A 307 14.95 -11.84 -2.91
C ARG A 307 14.77 -12.25 -4.36
N TYR A 308 15.17 -11.40 -5.32
CA TYR A 308 15.18 -11.79 -6.73
C TYR A 308 16.15 -12.93 -6.99
N GLN A 309 17.36 -12.86 -6.45
CA GLN A 309 18.36 -13.91 -6.59
C GLN A 309 17.85 -15.24 -6.03
N SER A 310 17.22 -15.25 -4.85
CA SER A 310 16.70 -16.48 -4.24
C SER A 310 15.42 -17.02 -4.90
N PHE A 311 14.67 -16.19 -5.62
CA PHE A 311 13.37 -16.55 -6.18
C PHE A 311 13.40 -16.87 -7.68
N PHE A 312 14.24 -16.18 -8.43
CA PHE A 312 14.34 -16.31 -9.88
C PHE A 312 15.69 -16.85 -10.36
N ASP A 313 16.64 -17.12 -9.45
CA ASP A 313 18.04 -17.44 -9.78
C ASP A 313 18.68 -16.40 -10.72
N ALA A 314 18.24 -15.14 -10.60
CA ALA A 314 18.67 -14.04 -11.45
C ALA A 314 19.62 -13.10 -10.70
N GLN A 315 20.71 -12.69 -11.35
CA GLN A 315 21.53 -11.57 -10.90
C GLN A 315 20.96 -10.29 -11.52
N ILE A 316 20.59 -9.34 -10.65
CA ILE A 316 20.07 -8.02 -11.00
C ILE A 316 20.82 -6.95 -10.22
#